data_AF-A0A9P4HHL6-F1
#
_entry.id   AF-A0A9P4HHL6-F1
#
_cell.length_a   1.000
_cell.length_b   1.000
_cell.length_c   1.000
_cell.angle_alpha   90.00
_cell.angle_beta   90.00
_cell.angle_gamma   90.00
#
_symmetry.space_group_name_H-M   'P 1'
#
loop_
_entity.id
_entity.type
_entity.pdbx_description
1 polymer ?
#
loop_
_entity_poly.entity_id
_entity_poly.type
_entity_poly.pdbx_seq_one_letter_code
_entity_poly.pdbx_strand_id
1 'polypeptide(L)'
;MPLIRPLQPAATTPSTPQTEEFPTLPPCPRPNHVGGHNDWLQITSPKAFPDCDVCPDCYNAAFRNTRYAACFSTDLPTSKSSRLPKPENVIVQCDFSEIWTRITYKWLFAQKAPNLNLMASLADVPRDEDGACLNLNLEDAEVKKGGKATATRRWYCLRDPTTNSLMEELTVCSDCVAHVNRIFPPLTGLFELLITLGHGFDRCMDYIDRIIETTQKTFATGIRNITPLAEYIRAWAVVSVCKKGASVIGEYNYLLPSTIPGFTACEECYMKHIKPWLGKEPRPAVLSGLDRAVPPPGQFFMCDLFSPRSQQYFREACATDDLQTYRHRLAQRNDKMREIDMQLVRMKQQSQQLERQSESQMSMMRVEQMRASSRSTSYIGTGWIAPRIDWSATNALMNRANQLSIQAAGVLDDMTLLEKE
;
A
#
# COMPACT_ATOMS: atom_id res chain seq x y z
N MET A 1 -36.28 -34.95 40.38
CA MET A 1 -35.35 -35.54 39.39
C MET A 1 -35.64 -34.90 38.05
N PRO A 2 -34.87 -33.90 37.59
CA PRO A 2 -35.21 -33.20 36.37
C PRO A 2 -34.75 -33.98 35.14
N LEU A 3 -35.64 -33.99 34.15
CA LEU A 3 -35.67 -34.84 32.97
C LEU A 3 -34.57 -34.47 31.98
N ILE A 4 -33.83 -35.48 31.50
CA ILE A 4 -32.84 -35.37 30.42
C ILE A 4 -33.59 -35.37 29.08
N ARG A 5 -33.31 -34.35 28.25
CA ARG A 5 -33.85 -34.21 26.88
C ARG A 5 -33.16 -35.23 25.95
N PRO A 6 -33.89 -35.98 25.10
CA PRO A 6 -33.25 -36.92 24.16
C PRO A 6 -32.49 -36.17 23.05
N LEU A 7 -31.32 -36.69 22.66
CA LEU A 7 -30.55 -36.25 21.49
C LEU A 7 -31.39 -36.40 20.22
N GLN A 8 -31.59 -35.29 19.49
CA GLN A 8 -32.03 -35.34 18.10
C GLN A 8 -30.85 -35.77 17.22
N PRO A 9 -31.06 -36.65 16.23
CA PRO A 9 -30.05 -36.98 15.24
C PRO A 9 -29.74 -35.74 14.39
N ALA A 10 -28.44 -35.44 14.25
CA ALA A 10 -27.95 -34.34 13.43
C ALA A 10 -28.41 -34.55 11.98
N ALA A 11 -29.15 -33.59 11.45
CA ALA A 11 -29.47 -33.52 10.04
C ALA A 11 -28.17 -33.32 9.24
N THR A 12 -27.80 -34.32 8.44
CA THR A 12 -26.82 -34.17 7.37
C THR A 12 -27.36 -33.20 6.33
N THR A 13 -26.94 -31.95 6.43
CA THR A 13 -27.09 -30.99 5.34
C THR A 13 -26.12 -31.39 4.22
N PRO A 14 -26.57 -31.58 2.97
CA PRO A 14 -25.66 -31.77 1.85
C PRO A 14 -24.86 -30.47 1.66
N SER A 15 -23.55 -30.55 1.88
CA SER A 15 -22.61 -29.47 1.61
C SER A 15 -22.52 -29.23 0.12
N THR A 16 -23.18 -28.18 -0.36
CA THR A 16 -22.86 -27.55 -1.65
C THR A 16 -21.35 -27.28 -1.67
N PRO A 17 -20.60 -27.61 -2.74
CA PRO A 17 -19.18 -27.29 -2.81
C PRO A 17 -19.02 -25.77 -2.78
N GLN A 18 -18.62 -25.23 -1.63
CA GLN A 18 -18.20 -23.84 -1.52
C GLN A 18 -16.94 -23.68 -2.37
N THR A 19 -17.03 -22.85 -3.42
CA THR A 19 -15.86 -22.36 -4.12
C THR A 19 -15.02 -21.61 -3.09
N GLU A 20 -13.89 -22.17 -2.71
CA GLU A 20 -12.95 -21.52 -1.78
C GLU A 20 -12.48 -20.21 -2.42
N GLU A 21 -12.96 -19.08 -1.90
CA GLU A 21 -12.61 -17.75 -2.38
C GLU A 21 -11.21 -17.38 -1.86
N PHE A 22 -10.43 -16.64 -2.66
CA PHE A 22 -9.09 -16.21 -2.26
C PHE A 22 -9.18 -15.27 -1.05
N PRO A 23 -8.46 -15.52 0.04
CA PRO A 23 -8.55 -14.71 1.25
C PRO A 23 -7.98 -13.30 1.02
N THR A 24 -8.62 -12.31 1.63
CA THR A 24 -8.06 -10.95 1.70
C THR A 24 -6.78 -10.96 2.51
N LEU A 25 -5.69 -10.42 1.95
CA LEU A 25 -4.37 -10.40 2.59
C LEU A 25 -4.06 -9.03 3.21
N PRO A 26 -4.31 -8.81 4.51
CA PRO A 26 -3.93 -7.55 5.17
C PRO A 26 -2.39 -7.39 5.22
N PRO A 27 -1.86 -6.16 5.39
CA PRO A 27 -0.45 -5.95 5.70
C PRO A 27 -0.02 -6.79 6.90
N CYS A 28 1.22 -7.30 6.87
CA CYS A 28 1.74 -8.08 7.98
C CYS A 28 2.04 -7.16 9.17
N PRO A 29 1.64 -7.50 10.41
CA PRO A 29 1.99 -6.71 11.60
C PRO A 29 3.43 -6.92 12.07
N ARG A 30 4.15 -7.94 11.54
CA ARG A 30 5.54 -8.26 11.88
C ARG A 30 6.44 -8.27 10.62
N PRO A 31 6.56 -7.14 9.89
CA PRO A 31 7.36 -7.06 8.67
C PRO A 31 8.86 -6.88 8.93
N ASN A 32 9.25 -6.52 10.16
CA ASN A 32 10.65 -6.32 10.53
C ASN A 32 11.16 -7.51 11.36
N HIS A 33 12.48 -7.64 11.44
CA HIS A 33 13.12 -8.64 12.30
C HIS A 33 12.82 -8.30 13.77
N VAL A 34 12.11 -9.20 14.45
CA VAL A 34 11.70 -9.05 15.85
C VAL A 34 12.15 -10.26 16.68
N GLY A 35 12.68 -10.02 17.87
CA GLY A 35 13.04 -11.06 18.84
C GLY A 35 11.92 -11.33 19.84
N GLY A 36 12.06 -12.40 20.63
CA GLY A 36 11.19 -12.68 21.79
C GLY A 36 9.81 -13.27 21.47
N HIS A 37 9.53 -13.59 20.21
CA HIS A 37 8.29 -14.23 19.77
C HIS A 37 8.48 -15.75 19.60
N ASN A 38 7.63 -16.55 20.25
CA ASN A 38 7.64 -18.02 20.22
C ASN A 38 6.42 -18.64 19.50
N ASP A 39 5.61 -17.80 18.88
CA ASP A 39 4.33 -18.12 18.25
C ASP A 39 4.41 -18.25 16.72
N TRP A 40 5.60 -18.36 16.16
CA TRP A 40 5.82 -18.58 14.72
C TRP A 40 5.27 -19.93 14.26
N LEU A 41 4.63 -19.93 13.09
CA LEU A 41 4.15 -21.13 12.41
C LEU A 41 5.05 -21.43 11.21
N GLN A 42 5.31 -22.72 11.00
CA GLN A 42 6.19 -23.22 9.94
C GLN A 42 5.42 -24.18 9.04
N ILE A 43 5.83 -24.24 7.77
CA ILE A 43 5.28 -25.20 6.79
C ILE A 43 5.92 -26.55 7.06
N THR A 44 5.10 -27.55 7.35
CA THR A 44 5.56 -28.86 7.86
C THR A 44 5.13 -30.01 6.95
N SER A 45 4.16 -29.76 6.08
CA SER A 45 3.64 -30.75 5.14
C SER A 45 3.61 -30.19 3.70
N PRO A 46 3.94 -31.01 2.69
CA PRO A 46 4.41 -32.40 2.77
C PRO A 46 5.90 -32.53 3.14
N LYS A 47 6.66 -31.44 3.09
CA LYS A 47 8.05 -31.33 3.52
C LYS A 47 8.14 -30.23 4.58
N ALA A 48 8.97 -30.44 5.59
CA ALA A 48 9.25 -29.42 6.60
C ALA A 48 10.21 -28.35 6.08
N PHE A 49 9.85 -27.08 6.30
CA PHE A 49 10.62 -25.90 5.96
C PHE A 49 10.77 -25.03 7.22
N PRO A 50 11.74 -25.33 8.09
CA PRO A 50 11.93 -24.66 9.37
C PRO A 50 12.48 -23.23 9.25
N ASP A 51 12.84 -22.83 8.04
CA ASP A 51 13.35 -21.50 7.70
C ASP A 51 12.26 -20.59 7.11
N CYS A 52 11.02 -21.09 7.01
CA CYS A 52 9.85 -20.29 6.62
C CYS A 52 8.96 -20.03 7.84
N ASP A 53 9.08 -18.84 8.42
CA ASP A 53 8.39 -18.38 9.62
C ASP A 53 7.20 -17.47 9.26
N VAL A 54 6.00 -17.89 9.63
CA VAL A 54 4.75 -17.14 9.41
C VAL A 54 4.16 -16.72 10.76
N CYS A 55 3.86 -15.44 10.93
CA CYS A 55 3.23 -14.96 12.17
C CYS A 55 1.76 -15.42 12.27
N PRO A 56 1.19 -15.52 13.50
CA PRO A 56 -0.20 -15.94 13.68
C PRO A 56 -1.22 -15.10 12.92
N ASP A 57 -1.01 -13.79 12.80
CA ASP A 57 -1.93 -12.90 12.10
C ASP A 57 -2.00 -13.24 10.61
N CYS A 58 -0.85 -13.46 9.96
CA CYS A 58 -0.79 -13.89 8.58
C CYS A 58 -1.38 -15.30 8.39
N TYR A 59 -1.11 -16.22 9.32
CA TYR A 59 -1.72 -17.55 9.32
C TYR A 59 -3.25 -17.48 9.39
N ASN A 60 -3.78 -16.74 10.35
CA ASN A 60 -5.22 -16.60 10.59
C ASN A 60 -5.94 -15.93 9.43
N ALA A 61 -5.32 -14.91 8.82
CA ALA A 61 -5.91 -14.18 7.70
C ALA A 61 -5.85 -14.98 6.39
N ALA A 62 -4.71 -15.61 6.09
CA ALA A 62 -4.45 -16.17 4.76
C ALA A 62 -4.62 -17.69 4.67
N PHE A 63 -4.35 -18.44 5.74
CA PHE A 63 -4.20 -19.91 5.63
C PHE A 63 -5.24 -20.70 6.43
N ARG A 64 -5.63 -20.24 7.62
CA ARG A 64 -6.44 -21.01 8.58
C ARG A 64 -7.74 -21.59 8.03
N ASN A 65 -8.43 -20.84 7.18
CA ASN A 65 -9.72 -21.24 6.60
C ASN A 65 -9.56 -21.75 5.16
N THR A 66 -8.37 -22.19 4.79
CA THR A 66 -8.06 -22.66 3.43
C THR A 66 -7.57 -24.10 3.43
N ARG A 67 -7.48 -24.72 2.25
CA ARG A 67 -6.84 -26.04 2.04
C ARG A 67 -5.41 -26.12 2.58
N TYR A 68 -4.75 -24.98 2.73
CA TYR A 68 -3.37 -24.90 3.18
C TYR A 68 -3.21 -24.88 4.70
N ALA A 69 -4.29 -24.83 5.48
CA ALA A 69 -4.22 -24.91 6.94
C ALA A 69 -3.48 -26.18 7.40
N ALA A 70 -3.74 -27.31 6.73
CA ALA A 70 -3.08 -28.59 7.01
C ALA A 70 -1.59 -28.64 6.62
N CYS A 71 -1.07 -27.62 5.92
CA CYS A 71 0.36 -27.52 5.62
C CYS A 71 1.16 -26.99 6.81
N PHE A 72 0.50 -26.44 7.84
CA PHE A 72 1.13 -25.92 9.05
C PHE A 72 0.88 -26.85 10.23
N SER A 73 1.88 -27.02 11.08
CA SER A 73 1.66 -27.69 12.37
C SER A 73 1.20 -26.66 13.39
N THR A 74 -0.04 -26.82 13.86
CA THR A 74 -0.60 -26.01 14.97
C THR A 74 -0.29 -26.60 16.35
N ASP A 75 0.31 -27.79 16.43
CA ASP A 75 0.51 -28.51 17.69
C ASP A 75 1.45 -27.76 18.65
N LEU A 76 1.11 -27.84 19.94
CA LEU A 76 1.93 -27.33 21.04
C LEU A 76 3.20 -28.20 21.23
N PRO A 77 4.28 -27.64 21.79
CA PRO A 77 5.55 -28.34 21.95
C PRO A 77 5.48 -29.35 23.10
N THR A 78 4.85 -30.51 22.90
CA THR A 78 4.83 -31.58 23.92
C THR A 78 5.33 -32.93 23.43
N SER A 79 5.60 -33.11 22.13
CA SER A 79 6.31 -34.33 21.69
C SER A 79 7.10 -34.12 20.41
N LYS A 80 8.43 -33.93 20.52
CA LYS A 80 9.48 -34.21 19.51
C LYS A 80 9.24 -33.85 18.02
N SER A 81 8.23 -33.05 17.69
CA SER A 81 7.83 -32.75 16.32
C SER A 81 7.35 -31.30 16.24
N SER A 82 8.02 -30.56 15.36
CA SER A 82 7.43 -29.53 14.50
C SER A 82 7.33 -28.08 14.94
N ARG A 83 7.51 -27.71 16.21
CA ARG A 83 7.69 -26.30 16.61
C ARG A 83 9.10 -26.16 17.17
N LEU A 84 10.07 -25.77 16.35
CA LEU A 84 11.42 -25.46 16.82
C LEU A 84 11.34 -24.09 17.49
N PRO A 85 11.40 -23.98 18.84
CA PRO A 85 11.46 -22.68 19.47
C PRO A 85 12.71 -21.99 18.95
N LYS A 86 12.55 -20.81 18.35
CA LYS A 86 13.71 -20.03 17.91
C LYS A 86 14.51 -19.66 19.17
N PRO A 87 15.83 -19.80 19.18
CA PRO A 87 16.64 -19.41 20.33
C PRO A 87 16.34 -17.96 20.72
N GLU A 88 16.39 -17.64 22.01
CA GLU A 88 15.98 -16.35 22.59
C GLU A 88 16.72 -15.14 21.97
N ASN A 89 17.88 -15.37 21.35
CA ASN A 89 18.70 -14.37 20.68
C ASN A 89 18.49 -14.27 19.15
N VAL A 90 17.56 -15.01 18.56
CA VAL A 90 17.28 -14.95 17.12
C VAL A 90 16.16 -13.96 16.86
N ILE A 91 16.48 -12.92 16.10
CA ILE A 91 15.49 -12.00 15.53
C ILE A 91 14.95 -12.60 14.23
N VAL A 92 13.62 -12.69 14.12
CA VAL A 92 12.93 -13.35 13.00
C VAL A 92 11.96 -12.36 12.36
N GLN A 93 11.84 -12.42 11.04
CA GLN A 93 10.85 -11.69 10.25
C GLN A 93 9.79 -12.67 9.75
N CYS A 94 8.54 -12.21 9.61
CA CYS A 94 7.51 -13.03 8.95
C CYS A 94 7.80 -13.12 7.44
N ASP A 95 8.06 -14.31 6.88
CA ASP A 95 8.29 -14.47 5.44
C ASP A 95 7.06 -14.09 4.60
N PHE A 96 5.87 -14.17 5.19
CA PHE A 96 4.63 -13.71 4.56
C PHE A 96 4.46 -12.18 4.57
N SER A 97 5.45 -11.43 5.10
CA SER A 97 5.58 -10.00 4.88
C SER A 97 6.18 -9.68 3.50
N GLU A 98 6.96 -10.61 2.92
CA GLU A 98 7.58 -10.41 1.62
C GLU A 98 6.56 -10.53 0.47
N ILE A 99 6.65 -9.62 -0.49
CA ILE A 99 5.69 -9.57 -1.60
C ILE A 99 5.77 -10.81 -2.49
N TRP A 100 6.97 -11.37 -2.71
CA TRP A 100 7.16 -12.57 -3.52
C TRP A 100 6.54 -13.81 -2.89
N THR A 101 6.59 -13.92 -1.56
CA THR A 101 5.87 -14.96 -0.81
C THR A 101 4.37 -14.84 -1.01
N ARG A 102 3.81 -13.62 -0.93
CA ARG A 102 2.38 -13.36 -1.16
C ARG A 102 1.95 -13.62 -2.61
N ILE A 103 2.76 -13.23 -3.59
CA ILE A 103 2.53 -13.52 -5.01
C ILE A 103 2.53 -15.03 -5.25
N THR A 104 3.49 -15.74 -4.66
CA THR A 104 3.58 -17.20 -4.76
C THR A 104 2.38 -17.88 -4.12
N TYR A 105 1.91 -17.38 -2.98
CA TYR A 105 0.69 -17.86 -2.36
C TYR A 105 -0.55 -17.65 -3.26
N LYS A 106 -0.72 -16.45 -3.82
CA LYS A 106 -1.77 -16.14 -4.80
C LYS A 106 -1.70 -17.07 -6.01
N TRP A 107 -0.50 -17.31 -6.52
CA TRP A 107 -0.25 -18.23 -7.63
C TRP A 107 -0.66 -19.67 -7.28
N LEU A 108 -0.18 -20.21 -6.16
CA LEU A 108 -0.50 -21.56 -5.70
C LEU A 108 -2.01 -21.74 -5.48
N PHE A 109 -2.66 -20.77 -4.85
CA PHE A 109 -4.10 -20.78 -4.65
C PHE A 109 -4.87 -20.80 -5.98
N ALA A 110 -4.49 -19.94 -6.94
CA ALA A 110 -5.11 -19.91 -8.26
C ALA A 110 -4.93 -21.23 -9.04
N GLN A 111 -3.78 -21.89 -8.89
CA GLN A 111 -3.50 -23.19 -9.50
C GLN A 111 -4.13 -24.38 -8.74
N LYS A 112 -4.79 -24.13 -7.60
CA LYS A 112 -5.27 -25.18 -6.68
C LYS A 112 -4.17 -26.19 -6.34
N ALA A 113 -2.95 -25.67 -6.13
CA ALA A 113 -1.80 -26.50 -5.83
C ALA A 113 -2.04 -27.33 -4.56
N PRO A 114 -1.53 -28.56 -4.48
CA PRO A 114 -1.79 -29.44 -3.35
C PRO A 114 -0.97 -29.08 -2.09
N ASN A 115 0.06 -28.25 -2.23
CA ASN A 115 0.99 -27.92 -1.13
C ASN A 115 1.68 -26.56 -1.32
N LEU A 116 2.38 -26.12 -0.28
CA LEU A 116 3.11 -24.85 -0.21
C LEU A 116 4.61 -24.99 -0.52
N ASN A 117 5.06 -26.08 -1.16
CA ASN A 117 6.49 -26.31 -1.40
C ASN A 117 7.16 -25.17 -2.19
N LEU A 118 6.45 -24.60 -3.19
CA LEU A 118 6.99 -23.50 -3.98
C LEU A 118 7.22 -22.25 -3.12
N MET A 119 6.29 -21.95 -2.21
CA MET A 119 6.39 -20.81 -1.30
C MET A 119 7.61 -20.93 -0.40
N ALA A 120 7.81 -22.12 0.18
CA ALA A 120 8.96 -22.36 1.03
C ALA A 120 10.29 -22.34 0.25
N SER A 121 10.26 -22.78 -1.01
CA SER A 121 11.44 -22.78 -1.88
C SER A 121 11.91 -21.39 -2.32
N LEU A 122 11.18 -20.32 -1.97
CA LEU A 122 11.64 -18.96 -2.19
C LEU A 122 12.78 -18.57 -1.25
N ALA A 123 12.85 -19.19 -0.07
CA ALA A 123 13.97 -19.00 0.86
C ALA A 123 15.32 -19.45 0.25
N ASP A 124 15.28 -20.38 -0.72
CA ASP A 124 16.45 -20.87 -1.45
C ASP A 124 16.85 -19.96 -2.62
N VAL A 125 16.09 -18.89 -2.93
CA VAL A 125 16.43 -17.99 -4.04
C VAL A 125 17.71 -17.24 -3.66
N PRO A 126 18.82 -17.44 -4.41
CA PRO A 126 20.09 -16.83 -4.06
C PRO A 126 19.97 -15.32 -4.23
N ARG A 127 20.20 -14.59 -3.14
CA ARG A 127 20.40 -13.15 -3.21
C ARG A 127 21.75 -12.91 -3.88
N ASP A 128 21.74 -12.15 -4.97
CA ASP A 128 22.97 -11.74 -5.60
C ASP A 128 23.63 -10.59 -4.83
N GLU A 129 24.76 -10.09 -5.33
CA GLU A 129 25.49 -8.97 -4.71
C GLU A 129 24.62 -7.71 -4.54
N ASP A 130 23.57 -7.58 -5.36
CA ASP A 130 22.63 -6.46 -5.34
C ASP A 130 21.62 -6.55 -4.17
N GLY A 131 21.47 -7.72 -3.54
CA GLY A 131 20.56 -7.95 -2.41
C GLY A 131 19.07 -7.88 -2.76
N ALA A 132 18.19 -7.92 -1.75
CA ALA A 132 16.73 -7.94 -1.94
C ALA A 132 16.20 -6.69 -2.65
N CYS A 133 15.17 -6.82 -3.49
CA CYS A 133 14.60 -5.71 -4.25
C CYS A 133 14.01 -4.60 -3.35
N LEU A 134 14.63 -3.42 -3.35
CA LEU A 134 14.15 -2.28 -2.57
C LEU A 134 12.81 -1.72 -3.07
N ASN A 135 12.58 -1.73 -4.39
CA ASN A 135 11.34 -1.19 -4.97
C ASN A 135 10.10 -2.03 -4.67
N LEU A 136 10.31 -3.27 -4.21
CA LEU A 136 9.25 -4.18 -3.77
C LEU A 136 9.11 -4.22 -2.24
N ASN A 137 9.97 -3.53 -1.51
CA ASN A 137 9.79 -3.29 -0.10
C ASN A 137 8.79 -2.13 0.09
N LEU A 138 7.50 -2.46 0.12
CA LEU A 138 6.42 -1.48 0.32
C LEU A 138 6.50 -0.76 1.67
N GLU A 139 7.31 -1.25 2.60
CA GLU A 139 7.52 -0.61 3.91
C GLU A 139 8.63 0.45 3.89
N ASP A 140 9.47 0.47 2.85
CA ASP A 140 10.53 1.45 2.65
C ASP A 140 9.99 2.88 2.56
N ALA A 141 10.67 3.82 3.23
CA ALA A 141 10.19 5.19 3.35
C ALA A 141 10.22 5.97 2.02
N GLU A 142 11.13 5.64 1.11
CA GLU A 142 11.18 6.24 -0.23
C GLU A 142 10.11 5.62 -1.11
N VAL A 143 9.95 4.29 -1.09
CA VAL A 143 8.90 3.58 -1.85
C VAL A 143 7.50 4.02 -1.41
N LYS A 144 7.25 4.18 -0.11
CA LYS A 144 5.98 4.71 0.42
C LYS A 144 5.62 6.10 -0.10
N LYS A 145 6.64 6.92 -0.40
CA LYS A 145 6.48 8.26 -0.96
C LYS A 145 6.40 8.26 -2.50
N GLY A 146 6.37 7.08 -3.13
CA GLY A 146 6.46 6.94 -4.59
C GLY A 146 7.85 7.25 -5.14
N GLY A 147 8.85 7.33 -4.27
CA GLY A 147 10.26 7.47 -4.62
C GLY A 147 10.89 6.13 -4.98
N LYS A 148 12.15 6.19 -5.45
CA LYS A 148 12.94 5.02 -5.79
C LYS A 148 14.16 4.97 -4.91
N ALA A 149 14.39 3.83 -4.28
CA ALA A 149 15.63 3.63 -3.55
C ALA A 149 16.83 3.70 -4.49
N THR A 150 17.82 4.51 -4.12
CA THR A 150 19.05 4.67 -4.90
C THR A 150 19.94 3.45 -4.70
N ALA A 151 19.87 2.51 -5.65
CA ALA A 151 20.78 1.36 -5.70
C ALA A 151 21.25 1.10 -7.13
N THR A 152 22.57 1.01 -7.32
CA THR A 152 23.18 0.39 -8.50
C THR A 152 22.91 -1.09 -8.45
N ARG A 153 22.17 -1.61 -9.43
CA ARG A 153 21.79 -3.01 -9.57
C ARG A 153 21.82 -3.42 -11.02
N ARG A 154 21.88 -4.72 -11.29
CA ARG A 154 21.64 -5.24 -12.64
C ARG A 154 20.16 -5.14 -12.99
N TRP A 155 19.89 -4.43 -14.08
CA TRP A 155 18.55 -4.22 -14.61
C TRP A 155 18.30 -5.16 -15.77
N TYR A 156 17.08 -5.63 -15.89
CA TYR A 156 16.62 -6.47 -16.98
C TYR A 156 15.33 -5.91 -17.56
N CYS A 157 15.04 -6.24 -18.81
CA CYS A 157 13.83 -5.82 -19.51
C CYS A 157 13.32 -6.94 -20.41
N LEU A 158 12.14 -6.75 -20.98
CA LEU A 158 11.58 -7.68 -21.95
C LEU A 158 12.02 -7.33 -23.36
N ARG A 159 12.19 -8.34 -24.21
CA ARG A 159 12.28 -8.14 -25.66
C ARG A 159 10.90 -8.23 -26.27
N ASP A 160 10.51 -7.17 -26.97
CA ASP A 160 9.24 -7.11 -27.68
C ASP A 160 9.25 -8.12 -28.85
N PRO A 161 8.32 -9.09 -28.89
CA PRO A 161 8.32 -10.11 -29.93
C PRO A 161 7.95 -9.55 -31.31
N THR A 162 7.28 -8.40 -31.39
CA THR A 162 6.81 -7.80 -32.64
C THR A 162 7.86 -6.88 -33.25
N THR A 163 8.51 -6.04 -32.44
CA THR A 163 9.52 -5.08 -32.91
C THR A 163 10.96 -5.58 -32.74
N ASN A 164 11.15 -6.67 -31.99
CA ASN A 164 12.46 -7.21 -31.61
C ASN A 164 13.34 -6.23 -30.80
N SER A 165 12.75 -5.17 -30.25
CA SER A 165 13.43 -4.15 -29.44
C SER A 165 13.32 -4.45 -27.94
N LEU A 166 14.26 -3.95 -27.14
CA LEU A 166 14.16 -3.99 -25.68
C LEU A 166 13.10 -2.99 -25.19
N MET A 167 12.28 -3.41 -24.22
CA MET A 167 11.21 -2.63 -23.62
C MET A 167 11.71 -1.98 -22.33
N GLU A 168 12.34 -0.81 -22.45
CA GLU A 168 12.92 -0.07 -21.30
C GLU A 168 11.86 0.50 -20.35
N GLU A 169 10.58 0.43 -20.71
CA GLU A 169 9.47 0.92 -19.90
C GLU A 169 9.07 -0.05 -18.80
N LEU A 170 9.48 -1.32 -18.91
CA LEU A 170 9.45 -2.29 -17.83
C LEU A 170 10.87 -2.73 -17.50
N THR A 171 11.36 -2.26 -16.37
CA THR A 171 12.66 -2.70 -15.85
C THR A 171 12.50 -3.48 -14.56
N VAL A 172 13.27 -4.57 -14.46
CA VAL A 172 13.17 -5.57 -13.40
C VAL A 172 14.58 -5.82 -12.88
N CYS A 173 14.77 -5.77 -11.56
CA CYS A 173 16.09 -6.05 -10.99
C CYS A 173 16.39 -7.55 -10.97
N SER A 174 17.66 -7.91 -10.80
CA SER A 174 18.13 -9.31 -10.69
C SER A 174 17.35 -10.15 -9.68
N ASP A 175 17.09 -9.64 -8.48
CA ASP A 175 16.30 -10.31 -7.43
C ASP A 175 14.88 -10.64 -7.92
N CYS A 176 14.21 -9.69 -8.55
CA CYS A 176 12.88 -9.91 -9.13
C CYS A 176 12.90 -10.95 -10.26
N VAL A 177 13.93 -10.95 -11.12
CA VAL A 177 14.08 -11.95 -12.18
C VAL A 177 14.27 -13.34 -11.60
N ALA A 178 15.08 -13.48 -10.53
CA ALA A 178 15.30 -14.75 -9.85
C ALA A 178 13.98 -15.32 -9.28
N HIS A 179 13.16 -14.47 -8.65
CA HIS A 179 11.84 -14.86 -8.16
C HIS A 179 10.87 -15.21 -9.30
N VAL A 180 10.80 -14.42 -10.37
CA VAL A 180 9.95 -14.73 -11.53
C VAL A 180 10.33 -16.06 -12.16
N ASN A 181 11.62 -16.32 -12.38
CA ASN A 181 12.09 -17.60 -12.93
C ASN A 181 11.72 -18.78 -12.01
N ARG A 182 11.75 -18.58 -10.68
CA ARG A 182 11.41 -19.60 -9.69
C ARG A 182 9.90 -19.89 -9.66
N ILE A 183 9.07 -18.85 -9.62
CA ILE A 183 7.62 -18.94 -9.45
C ILE A 183 6.93 -19.32 -10.77
N PHE A 184 7.44 -18.83 -11.90
CA PHE A 184 6.86 -18.99 -13.23
C PHE A 184 7.84 -19.70 -14.19
N PRO A 185 8.13 -21.00 -14.00
CA PRO A 185 9.12 -21.73 -14.82
C PRO A 185 8.94 -21.60 -16.35
N PRO A 186 7.72 -21.59 -16.92
CA PRO A 186 7.55 -21.42 -18.37
C PRO A 186 8.07 -20.09 -18.93
N LEU A 187 8.24 -19.08 -18.07
CA LEU A 187 8.76 -17.77 -18.42
C LEU A 187 10.25 -17.62 -18.07
N THR A 188 10.95 -18.70 -17.73
CA THR A 188 12.38 -18.64 -17.44
C THR A 188 13.17 -18.13 -18.65
N GLY A 189 14.09 -17.18 -18.41
CA GLY A 189 14.92 -16.58 -19.45
C GLY A 189 14.18 -15.58 -20.35
N LEU A 190 13.02 -15.10 -19.91
CA LEU A 190 12.26 -14.07 -20.62
C LEU A 190 12.93 -12.68 -20.55
N PHE A 191 13.60 -12.39 -19.44
CA PHE A 191 14.19 -11.09 -19.17
C PHE A 191 15.65 -11.04 -19.65
N GLU A 192 15.98 -9.99 -20.40
CA GLU A 192 17.31 -9.74 -20.95
C GLU A 192 17.99 -8.58 -20.22
N LEU A 193 19.30 -8.65 -20.05
CA LEU A 193 20.08 -7.66 -19.33
C LEU A 193 20.00 -6.29 -20.03
N LEU A 194 19.64 -5.27 -19.26
CA LEU A 194 19.61 -3.87 -19.65
C LEU A 194 20.88 -3.18 -19.13
N ILE A 195 21.61 -2.52 -20.03
CA ILE A 195 22.86 -1.83 -19.70
C ILE A 195 22.58 -0.43 -19.10
N THR A 196 21.37 0.09 -19.29
CA THR A 196 20.92 1.39 -18.79
C THR A 196 20.18 1.28 -17.45
N LEU A 197 20.03 2.41 -16.75
CA LEU A 197 19.31 2.49 -15.47
C LEU A 197 17.83 2.19 -15.65
N GLY A 198 17.26 1.43 -14.71
CA GLY A 198 15.84 1.07 -14.71
C GLY A 198 14.87 2.26 -14.59
N HIS A 199 13.89 2.34 -15.49
CA HIS A 199 12.77 3.28 -15.41
C HIS A 199 11.47 2.57 -14.96
N GLY A 200 10.61 3.33 -14.26
CA GLY A 200 9.21 3.00 -13.88
C GLY A 200 8.93 1.79 -12.97
N PHE A 201 8.36 2.01 -11.78
CA PHE A 201 7.76 0.96 -10.93
C PHE A 201 6.27 1.19 -10.59
N ASP A 202 5.70 2.31 -11.03
CA ASP A 202 4.39 2.77 -10.56
C ASP A 202 3.25 1.79 -10.89
N ARG A 203 3.48 0.83 -11.81
CA ARG A 203 2.55 -0.25 -12.22
C ARG A 203 3.06 -1.66 -11.95
N CYS A 204 4.01 -1.83 -11.04
CA CYS A 204 4.66 -3.12 -10.79
C CYS A 204 3.66 -4.27 -10.57
N MET A 205 2.64 -4.07 -9.74
CA MET A 205 1.62 -5.10 -9.47
C MET A 205 0.75 -5.42 -10.70
N ASP A 206 0.37 -4.42 -11.50
CA ASP A 206 -0.39 -4.62 -12.74
C ASP A 206 0.43 -5.48 -13.73
N TYR A 207 1.74 -5.24 -13.84
CA TYR A 207 2.63 -6.04 -14.68
C TYR A 207 2.81 -7.46 -14.16
N ILE A 208 2.93 -7.65 -12.84
CA ILE A 208 3.00 -8.98 -12.23
C ILE A 208 1.72 -9.78 -12.52
N ASP A 209 0.54 -9.17 -12.40
CA ASP A 209 -0.72 -9.84 -12.75
C ASP A 209 -0.74 -10.26 -14.23
N ARG A 210 -0.19 -9.45 -15.16
CA ARG A 210 -0.05 -9.84 -16.58
C ARG A 210 0.98 -10.93 -16.82
N ILE A 211 2.07 -10.96 -16.06
CA ILE A 211 3.04 -12.07 -16.08
C ILE A 211 2.36 -13.37 -15.62
N ILE A 212 1.56 -13.31 -14.55
CA ILE A 212 0.76 -14.44 -14.05
C ILE A 212 -0.20 -14.95 -15.14
N GLU A 213 -0.98 -14.05 -15.77
CA GLU A 213 -1.90 -14.40 -16.85
C GLU A 213 -1.18 -15.05 -18.05
N THR A 214 -0.01 -14.52 -18.42
CA THR A 214 0.83 -15.04 -19.51
C THR A 214 1.33 -16.44 -19.17
N THR A 215 1.72 -16.66 -17.91
CA THR A 215 2.15 -17.97 -17.41
C THR A 215 1.00 -18.97 -17.45
N GLN A 216 -0.19 -18.60 -16.99
CA GLN A 216 -1.39 -19.46 -17.02
C GLN A 216 -1.74 -19.89 -18.45
N LYS A 217 -1.73 -18.95 -19.40
CA LYS A 217 -1.97 -19.23 -20.83
C LYS A 217 -0.90 -20.13 -21.43
N THR A 218 0.36 -19.92 -21.04
CA THR A 218 1.47 -20.76 -21.48
C THR A 218 1.32 -22.20 -20.96
N PHE A 219 0.94 -22.39 -19.69
CA PHE A 219 0.64 -23.72 -19.16
C PHE A 219 -0.53 -24.39 -19.87
N ALA A 220 -1.60 -23.64 -20.16
CA ALA A 220 -2.79 -24.19 -20.80
C ALA A 220 -2.56 -24.58 -22.27
N THR A 221 -1.75 -23.81 -23.01
CA THR A 221 -1.54 -24.03 -24.44
C THR A 221 -0.25 -24.77 -24.78
N GLY A 222 0.72 -24.82 -23.85
CA GLY A 222 2.09 -25.26 -24.11
C GLY A 222 2.92 -24.26 -24.94
N ILE A 223 2.35 -23.13 -25.35
CA ILE A 223 2.99 -22.14 -26.21
C ILE A 223 3.32 -20.90 -25.39
N ARG A 224 4.61 -20.55 -25.36
CA ARG A 224 5.08 -19.31 -24.72
C ARG A 224 4.82 -18.12 -25.64
N ASN A 225 3.65 -17.49 -25.47
CA ASN A 225 3.27 -16.28 -26.19
C ASN A 225 3.28 -15.06 -25.27
N ILE A 226 4.27 -14.19 -25.44
CA ILE A 226 4.47 -12.98 -24.63
C ILE A 226 3.92 -11.71 -25.31
N THR A 227 3.39 -11.82 -26.53
CA THR A 227 2.85 -10.68 -27.29
C THR A 227 1.78 -9.91 -26.51
N PRO A 228 0.81 -10.55 -25.84
CA PRO A 228 -0.19 -9.80 -25.05
C PRO A 228 0.41 -9.01 -23.88
N LEU A 229 1.49 -9.53 -23.27
CA LEU A 229 2.22 -8.84 -22.20
C LEU A 229 2.96 -7.62 -22.75
N ALA A 230 3.66 -7.78 -23.87
CA ALA A 230 4.37 -6.69 -24.54
C ALA A 230 3.39 -5.59 -25.02
N GLU A 231 2.28 -5.96 -25.64
CA GLU A 231 1.22 -5.02 -26.05
C GLU A 231 0.66 -4.25 -24.85
N TYR A 232 0.43 -4.93 -23.72
CA TYR A 232 -0.01 -4.28 -22.51
C TYR A 232 1.02 -3.27 -22.00
N ILE A 233 2.28 -3.67 -21.86
CA ILE A 233 3.35 -2.77 -21.38
C ILE A 233 3.45 -1.55 -22.29
N ARG A 234 3.49 -1.74 -23.61
CA ARG A 234 3.57 -0.65 -24.59
C ARG A 234 2.39 0.32 -24.48
N ALA A 235 1.17 -0.21 -24.33
CA ALA A 235 -0.04 0.61 -24.21
C ALA A 235 -0.07 1.43 -22.90
N TRP A 236 0.49 0.90 -21.81
CA TRP A 236 0.44 1.53 -20.50
C TRP A 236 1.68 2.34 -20.14
N ALA A 237 2.81 2.10 -20.81
CA ALA A 237 4.08 2.79 -20.54
C ALA A 237 3.99 4.31 -20.73
N VAL A 238 3.27 4.77 -21.74
CA VAL A 238 3.09 6.20 -22.06
C VAL A 238 2.03 6.90 -21.20
N VAL A 239 1.27 6.12 -20.42
CA VAL A 239 0.16 6.62 -19.61
C VAL A 239 0.72 7.01 -18.25
N SER A 240 0.41 8.20 -17.75
CA SER A 240 0.75 8.58 -16.37
C SER A 240 -0.09 7.80 -15.36
N VAL A 241 0.48 7.47 -14.20
CA VAL A 241 -0.30 6.87 -13.11
C VAL A 241 -1.18 7.94 -12.48
N CYS A 242 -2.45 7.60 -12.25
CA CYS A 242 -3.45 8.43 -11.62
C CYS A 242 -2.94 8.95 -10.28
N LYS A 243 -2.96 10.28 -10.11
CA LYS A 243 -2.50 10.95 -8.89
C LYS A 243 -3.51 10.89 -7.73
N LYS A 244 -4.47 9.96 -7.81
CA LYS A 244 -5.42 9.59 -6.76
C LYS A 244 -6.13 10.77 -6.06
N GLY A 245 -6.62 11.72 -6.85
CA GLY A 245 -7.32 12.91 -6.34
C GLY A 245 -6.42 14.14 -6.12
N ALA A 246 -5.10 14.02 -6.26
CA ALA A 246 -4.22 15.18 -6.28
C ALA A 246 -4.34 15.96 -7.61
N SER A 247 -3.97 17.24 -7.55
CA SER A 247 -3.96 18.15 -8.70
C SER A 247 -2.98 17.71 -9.77
N VAL A 248 -3.47 17.61 -11.01
CA VAL A 248 -2.69 17.27 -12.21
C VAL A 248 -2.61 18.48 -13.13
N ILE A 249 -1.40 18.86 -13.56
CA ILE A 249 -1.12 20.03 -14.40
C ILE A 249 -0.47 19.57 -15.71
N GLY A 250 -0.90 20.14 -16.85
CA GLY A 250 -0.24 19.92 -18.14
C GLY A 250 -0.41 18.52 -18.76
N GLU A 251 -1.28 17.68 -18.19
CA GLU A 251 -1.63 16.37 -18.75
C GLU A 251 -3.02 16.38 -19.39
N TYR A 252 -3.28 15.41 -20.25
CA TYR A 252 -4.62 15.21 -20.83
C TYR A 252 -5.64 14.83 -19.75
N ASN A 253 -6.84 15.36 -19.89
CA ASN A 253 -8.02 14.94 -19.17
C ASN A 253 -9.20 14.62 -20.10
N TYR A 254 -10.13 13.85 -19.56
CA TYR A 254 -11.35 13.42 -20.22
C TYR A 254 -12.55 14.06 -19.52
N LEU A 255 -13.39 14.71 -20.30
CA LEU A 255 -14.46 15.57 -19.83
C LEU A 255 -15.82 15.05 -20.31
N LEU A 256 -16.86 15.32 -19.53
CA LEU A 256 -18.25 15.04 -19.89
C LEU A 256 -19.09 16.34 -19.83
N PRO A 257 -18.77 17.37 -20.64
CA PRO A 257 -19.34 18.71 -20.48
C PRO A 257 -20.86 18.78 -20.62
N SER A 258 -21.45 17.97 -21.50
CA SER A 258 -22.90 17.95 -21.75
C SER A 258 -23.67 17.10 -20.72
N THR A 259 -23.11 15.96 -20.31
CA THR A 259 -23.79 15.00 -19.44
C THR A 259 -23.45 15.21 -17.98
N ILE A 260 -22.21 15.49 -17.60
CA ILE A 260 -21.80 15.68 -16.20
C ILE A 260 -20.81 16.87 -16.11
N PRO A 261 -21.33 18.11 -16.07
CA PRO A 261 -20.48 19.29 -15.99
C PRO A 261 -19.53 19.23 -14.78
N GLY A 262 -18.24 19.52 -15.01
CA GLY A 262 -17.20 19.46 -13.97
C GLY A 262 -16.57 18.08 -13.78
N PHE A 263 -17.07 17.03 -14.43
CA PHE A 263 -16.40 15.73 -14.41
C PHE A 263 -15.06 15.79 -15.15
N THR A 264 -14.02 15.25 -14.53
CA THR A 264 -12.71 15.05 -15.15
C THR A 264 -12.14 13.66 -14.85
N ALA A 265 -11.50 13.04 -15.82
CA ALA A 265 -10.74 11.80 -15.62
C ALA A 265 -9.34 11.89 -16.25
N CYS A 266 -8.34 11.35 -15.58
CA CYS A 266 -7.00 11.19 -16.15
C CYS A 266 -6.98 10.05 -17.19
N GLU A 267 -5.94 10.01 -18.03
CA GLU A 267 -5.75 8.99 -19.07
C GLU A 267 -5.84 7.56 -18.54
N GLU A 268 -5.23 7.25 -17.38
CA GLU A 268 -5.34 5.92 -16.77
C GLU A 268 -6.79 5.55 -16.44
N CYS A 269 -7.52 6.45 -15.77
CA CYS A 269 -8.91 6.20 -15.41
C CYS A 269 -9.82 6.13 -16.63
N TYR A 270 -9.53 6.91 -17.69
CA TYR A 270 -10.21 6.78 -18.96
C TYR A 270 -10.02 5.36 -19.53
N MET A 271 -8.78 4.88 -19.63
CA MET A 271 -8.49 3.56 -20.16
C MET A 271 -9.08 2.42 -19.32
N LYS A 272 -9.01 2.50 -17.98
CA LYS A 272 -9.52 1.45 -17.06
C LYS A 272 -11.04 1.44 -16.94
N HIS A 273 -11.68 2.61 -16.94
CA HIS A 273 -13.08 2.73 -16.51
C HIS A 273 -14.03 3.30 -17.56
N ILE A 274 -13.57 4.14 -18.48
CA ILE A 274 -14.44 4.79 -19.49
C ILE A 274 -14.39 4.03 -20.81
N LYS A 275 -13.19 3.78 -21.34
CA LYS A 275 -12.95 3.11 -22.62
C LYS A 275 -13.70 1.76 -22.76
N PRO A 276 -13.80 0.90 -21.73
CA PRO A 276 -14.54 -0.36 -21.83
C PRO A 276 -16.04 -0.21 -22.15
N TRP A 277 -16.63 0.96 -21.84
CA TRP A 277 -18.05 1.22 -22.13
C TRP A 277 -18.29 1.85 -23.50
N LEU A 278 -17.26 2.46 -24.12
CA LEU A 278 -17.38 3.07 -25.45
C LEU A 278 -17.69 2.04 -26.55
N GLY A 279 -17.26 0.79 -26.36
CA GLY A 279 -17.51 -0.32 -27.28
C GLY A 279 -18.76 -1.14 -26.98
N LYS A 280 -19.58 -0.76 -25.99
CA LYS A 280 -20.85 -1.44 -25.71
C LYS A 280 -21.98 -0.81 -26.52
N GLU A 281 -22.93 -1.65 -26.94
CA GLU A 281 -24.14 -1.25 -27.63
C GLU A 281 -25.38 -1.69 -26.82
N PRO A 282 -26.31 -0.76 -26.49
CA PRO A 282 -26.24 0.67 -26.76
C PRO A 282 -25.15 1.34 -25.92
N ARG A 283 -24.53 2.40 -26.46
CA ARG A 283 -23.57 3.22 -25.72
C ARG A 283 -24.28 3.93 -24.56
N PRO A 284 -23.74 3.89 -23.32
CA PRO A 284 -24.34 4.59 -22.19
C PRO A 284 -24.50 6.09 -22.43
N ALA A 285 -25.65 6.63 -22.04
CA ALA A 285 -25.99 8.04 -22.22
C ALA A 285 -25.00 8.96 -21.51
N VAL A 286 -24.42 8.52 -20.39
CA VAL A 286 -23.41 9.27 -19.61
C VAL A 286 -22.18 9.65 -20.45
N LEU A 287 -21.85 8.84 -21.47
CA LEU A 287 -20.69 9.06 -22.34
C LEU A 287 -20.99 9.99 -23.53
N SER A 288 -22.21 10.49 -23.65
CA SER A 288 -22.59 11.41 -24.71
C SER A 288 -21.79 12.71 -24.56
N GLY A 289 -21.08 13.12 -25.62
CA GLY A 289 -20.25 14.32 -25.59
C GLY A 289 -18.95 14.17 -24.80
N LEU A 290 -18.45 12.94 -24.61
CA LEU A 290 -17.10 12.70 -24.12
C LEU A 290 -16.09 13.49 -24.96
N ASP A 291 -15.28 14.29 -24.28
CA ASP A 291 -14.24 15.13 -24.88
C ASP A 291 -12.88 14.88 -24.23
N ARG A 292 -11.81 15.17 -24.97
CA ARG A 292 -10.42 15.06 -24.51
C ARG A 292 -9.75 16.42 -24.64
N ALA A 293 -9.26 16.95 -23.52
CA ALA A 293 -8.64 18.27 -23.46
C ALA A 293 -7.33 18.24 -22.69
N VAL A 294 -6.53 19.30 -22.82
CA VAL A 294 -5.45 19.63 -21.89
C VAL A 294 -5.88 20.90 -21.18
N PRO A 295 -5.85 20.96 -19.83
CA PRO A 295 -6.14 22.19 -19.12
C PRO A 295 -5.22 23.33 -19.58
N PRO A 296 -5.73 24.57 -19.68
CA PRO A 296 -4.90 25.73 -19.97
C PRO A 296 -3.71 25.85 -19.00
N PRO A 297 -2.59 26.48 -19.42
CA PRO A 297 -1.44 26.69 -18.55
C PRO A 297 -1.83 27.33 -17.22
N GLY A 298 -1.35 26.77 -16.11
CA GLY A 298 -1.66 27.23 -14.75
C GLY A 298 -2.97 26.69 -14.17
N GLN A 299 -3.77 25.94 -14.93
CA GLN A 299 -4.92 25.21 -14.40
C GLN A 299 -4.56 23.75 -14.10
N PHE A 300 -5.28 23.17 -13.15
CA PHE A 300 -5.15 21.76 -12.79
C PHE A 300 -6.52 21.08 -12.83
N PHE A 301 -6.52 19.76 -12.91
CA PHE A 301 -7.71 18.95 -12.71
C PHE A 301 -7.44 17.89 -11.62
N MET A 302 -8.51 17.39 -11.02
CA MET A 302 -8.46 16.26 -10.09
C MET A 302 -9.33 15.15 -10.66
N CYS A 303 -8.73 13.98 -10.92
CA CYS A 303 -9.46 12.87 -11.52
C CYS A 303 -10.61 12.43 -10.61
N ASP A 304 -11.85 12.33 -11.12
CA ASP A 304 -13.03 11.95 -10.34
C ASP A 304 -13.18 10.46 -10.10
N LEU A 305 -12.57 9.64 -10.97
CA LEU A 305 -12.62 8.18 -10.91
C LEU A 305 -11.50 7.56 -10.06
N PHE A 306 -10.89 8.37 -9.19
CA PHE A 306 -9.71 7.96 -8.43
C PHE A 306 -9.99 6.94 -7.31
N SER A 307 -11.21 6.90 -6.79
CA SER A 307 -11.60 6.02 -5.68
C SER A 307 -12.51 4.87 -6.15
N PRO A 308 -12.43 3.69 -5.51
CA PRO A 308 -13.35 2.58 -5.82
C PRO A 308 -14.83 2.97 -5.73
N ARG A 309 -15.17 3.84 -4.77
CA ARG A 309 -16.52 4.38 -4.58
C ARG A 309 -16.97 5.23 -5.77
N SER A 310 -16.14 6.15 -6.24
CA SER A 310 -16.45 6.95 -7.44
C SER A 310 -16.54 6.10 -8.70
N GLN A 311 -15.66 5.10 -8.85
CA GLN A 311 -15.70 4.14 -9.95
C GLN A 311 -17.00 3.34 -9.94
N GLN A 312 -17.48 2.93 -8.75
CA GLN A 312 -18.77 2.28 -8.61
C GLN A 312 -19.92 3.19 -9.05
N TYR A 313 -19.94 4.45 -8.61
CA TYR A 313 -20.96 5.41 -9.03
C TYR A 313 -21.01 5.60 -10.54
N PHE A 314 -19.84 5.68 -11.18
CA PHE A 314 -19.75 5.77 -12.63
C PHE A 314 -20.22 4.50 -13.34
N ARG A 315 -19.84 3.31 -12.83
CA ARG A 315 -20.31 2.03 -13.37
C ARG A 315 -21.82 1.88 -13.27
N GLU A 316 -22.41 2.26 -12.14
CA GLU A 316 -23.86 2.27 -11.95
C GLU A 316 -24.53 3.21 -12.94
N ALA A 317 -24.01 4.44 -13.08
CA ALA A 317 -24.53 5.40 -14.06
C ALA A 317 -24.45 4.89 -15.51
N CYS A 318 -23.36 4.21 -15.88
CA CYS A 318 -23.24 3.58 -17.20
C CYS A 318 -24.20 2.40 -17.40
N ALA A 319 -24.62 1.73 -16.33
CA ALA A 319 -25.48 0.56 -16.41
C ALA A 319 -26.97 0.90 -16.37
N THR A 320 -27.35 1.96 -15.65
CA THR A 320 -28.75 2.36 -15.43
C THR A 320 -29.17 3.59 -16.23
N ASP A 321 -28.21 4.30 -16.84
CA ASP A 321 -28.39 5.63 -17.46
C ASP A 321 -29.00 6.68 -16.51
N ASP A 322 -28.91 6.48 -15.19
CA ASP A 322 -29.36 7.44 -14.18
C ASP A 322 -28.30 8.55 -13.96
N LEU A 323 -28.30 9.51 -14.89
CA LEU A 323 -27.38 10.66 -14.85
C LEU A 323 -27.63 11.56 -13.64
N GLN A 324 -28.87 11.68 -13.17
CA GLN A 324 -29.21 12.61 -12.09
C GLN A 324 -28.65 12.12 -10.76
N THR A 325 -28.81 10.84 -10.45
CA THR A 325 -28.21 10.24 -9.27
C THR A 325 -26.68 10.35 -9.32
N TYR A 326 -26.07 10.15 -10.50
CA TYR A 326 -24.62 10.29 -10.63
C TYR A 326 -24.13 11.72 -10.40
N ARG A 327 -24.78 12.72 -11.01
CA ARG A 327 -24.50 14.15 -10.77
C ARG A 327 -24.61 14.50 -9.29
N HIS A 328 -25.69 14.05 -8.64
CA HIS A 328 -25.93 14.34 -7.24
C HIS A 328 -24.83 13.76 -6.34
N ARG A 329 -24.44 12.50 -6.57
CA ARG A 329 -23.36 11.84 -5.80
C ARG A 329 -22.00 12.50 -6.01
N LEU A 330 -21.68 12.92 -7.24
CA LEU A 330 -20.46 13.67 -7.52
C LEU A 330 -20.46 15.04 -6.84
N ALA A 331 -21.58 15.77 -6.90
CA ALA A 331 -21.72 17.06 -6.22
C ALA A 331 -21.55 16.90 -4.69
N GLN A 332 -22.24 15.94 -4.08
CA GLN A 332 -22.10 15.64 -2.64
C GLN A 332 -20.66 15.32 -2.26
N ARG A 333 -19.95 14.54 -3.08
CA ARG A 333 -18.52 14.24 -2.87
C ARG A 333 -17.69 15.53 -2.92
N ASN A 334 -17.90 16.36 -3.94
CA ASN A 334 -17.17 17.62 -4.10
C ASN A 334 -17.44 18.60 -2.94
N ASP A 335 -18.68 18.64 -2.46
CA ASP A 335 -19.06 19.43 -1.29
C ASP A 335 -18.34 18.94 -0.05
N LYS A 336 -18.28 17.62 0.15
CA LYS A 336 -17.58 17.03 1.28
C LYS A 336 -16.07 17.24 1.23
N MET A 337 -15.45 17.10 0.05
CA MET A 337 -14.03 17.41 -0.14
C MET A 337 -13.73 18.87 0.20
N ARG A 338 -14.56 19.81 -0.28
CA ARG A 338 -14.40 21.23 0.07
C ARG A 338 -14.57 21.50 1.56
N GLU A 339 -15.51 20.81 2.21
CA GLU A 339 -15.70 20.89 3.66
C GLU A 339 -14.43 20.44 4.41
N ILE A 340 -13.86 19.30 4.03
CA ILE A 340 -12.64 18.74 4.61
C ILE A 340 -11.45 19.69 4.36
N ASP A 341 -11.26 20.18 3.13
CA ASP A 341 -10.20 21.13 2.79
C ASP A 341 -10.28 22.39 3.66
N MET A 342 -11.48 22.95 3.84
CA MET A 342 -11.68 24.11 4.71
C MET A 342 -11.37 23.81 6.18
N GLN A 343 -11.69 22.60 6.66
CA GLN A 343 -11.34 22.15 8.01
C GLN A 343 -9.83 22.01 8.18
N LEU A 344 -9.14 21.36 7.22
CA LEU A 344 -7.68 21.20 7.23
C LEU A 344 -6.96 22.55 7.23
N VAL A 345 -7.40 23.51 6.41
CA VAL A 345 -6.84 24.87 6.40
C VAL A 345 -7.03 25.55 7.76
N ARG A 346 -8.20 25.41 8.38
CA ARG A 346 -8.49 25.98 9.72
C ARG A 346 -7.60 25.35 10.79
N MET A 347 -7.47 24.03 10.80
CA MET A 347 -6.64 23.31 11.77
C MET A 347 -5.16 23.68 11.60
N LYS A 348 -4.69 23.83 10.36
CA LYS A 348 -3.32 24.30 10.08
C LYS A 348 -3.07 25.69 10.65
N GLN A 349 -4.01 26.62 10.47
CA GLN A 349 -3.93 27.96 11.06
C GLN A 349 -3.93 27.92 12.59
N GLN A 350 -4.75 27.05 13.19
CA GLN A 350 -4.81 26.85 14.64
C GLN A 350 -3.48 26.32 15.19
N SER A 351 -2.89 25.31 14.54
CA SER A 351 -1.58 24.75 14.92
C SER A 351 -0.49 25.83 14.88
N GLN A 352 -0.40 26.58 13.77
CA GLN A 352 0.54 27.70 13.63
C GLN A 352 0.31 28.83 14.66
N GLN A 353 -0.93 29.04 15.12
CA GLN A 353 -1.21 30.00 16.17
C GLN A 353 -0.71 29.51 17.53
N LEU A 354 -0.91 28.24 17.85
CA LEU A 354 -0.43 27.64 19.09
C LEU A 354 1.10 27.62 19.17
N GLU A 355 1.78 27.30 18.07
CA GLU A 355 3.25 27.36 17.97
C GLU A 355 3.76 28.78 18.25
N ARG A 356 3.21 29.79 17.57
CA ARG A 356 3.57 31.20 17.82
C ARG A 356 3.31 31.64 19.25
N GLN A 357 2.24 31.14 19.89
CA GLN A 357 2.00 31.40 21.30
C GLN A 357 3.04 30.74 22.20
N SER A 358 3.42 29.48 21.91
CA SER A 358 4.46 28.76 22.64
C SER A 358 5.81 29.49 22.56
N GLU A 359 6.21 29.91 21.36
CA GLU A 359 7.43 30.70 21.13
C GLU A 359 7.42 32.02 21.91
N SER A 360 6.27 32.70 21.95
CA SER A 360 6.09 33.93 22.73
C SER A 360 6.25 33.67 24.24
N GLN A 361 5.68 32.58 24.76
CA GLN A 361 5.88 32.18 26.17
C GLN A 361 7.36 31.87 26.47
N MET A 362 8.06 31.19 25.55
CA MET A 362 9.49 30.92 25.69
C MET A 362 10.34 32.21 25.64
N SER A 363 9.96 33.18 24.81
CA SER A 363 10.61 34.49 24.77
C SER A 363 10.41 35.24 26.09
N MET A 364 9.19 35.28 26.62
CA MET A 364 8.90 35.87 27.94
C MET A 364 9.65 35.16 29.06
N MET A 365 9.77 33.84 29.01
CA MET A 365 10.53 33.04 29.97
C MET A 365 12.00 33.48 30.00
N ARG A 366 12.63 33.69 28.84
CA ARG A 366 14.01 34.20 28.75
C ARG A 366 14.14 35.61 29.35
N VAL A 367 13.17 36.50 29.09
CA VAL A 367 13.15 37.85 29.68
C VAL A 367 13.05 37.78 31.19
N GLU A 368 12.17 36.94 31.75
CA GLU A 368 12.06 36.77 33.19
C GLU A 368 13.31 36.14 33.81
N GLN A 369 13.94 35.20 33.11
CA GLN A 369 15.23 34.64 33.54
C GLN A 369 16.33 35.70 33.61
N MET A 370 16.42 36.59 32.61
CA MET A 370 17.35 37.73 32.65
C MET A 370 17.02 38.69 33.79
N ARG A 371 15.74 39.00 34.03
CA ARG A 371 15.30 39.87 35.13
C ARG A 371 15.66 39.29 36.49
N ALA A 372 15.38 38.00 36.71
CA ALA A 372 15.66 37.30 37.95
C ALA A 372 17.17 37.25 38.23
N SER A 373 17.98 36.97 37.19
CA SER A 373 19.44 36.96 37.27
C SER A 373 20.00 38.35 37.57
N SER A 374 19.56 39.38 36.85
CA SER A 374 19.98 40.78 37.09
C SER A 374 19.64 41.27 38.49
N ARG A 375 18.46 40.92 39.03
CA ARG A 375 18.08 41.23 40.42
C ARG A 375 19.02 40.57 41.42
N SER A 376 19.46 39.33 41.18
CA SER A 376 20.45 38.68 42.06
C SER A 376 21.82 39.35 41.98
N THR A 377 22.27 39.71 40.77
CA THR A 377 23.58 40.34 40.55
C THR A 377 23.68 41.73 41.18
N SER A 378 22.58 42.49 41.28
CA SER A 378 22.61 43.81 41.93
C SER A 378 22.97 43.79 43.43
N TYR A 379 22.77 42.66 44.12
CA TYR A 379 23.18 42.50 45.53
C TYR A 379 24.68 42.21 45.70
N ILE A 380 25.35 41.69 44.67
CA ILE A 380 26.78 41.37 44.72
C ILE A 380 27.61 42.66 44.89
N GLY A 381 27.16 43.78 44.34
CA GLY A 381 27.83 45.07 44.46
C GLY A 381 27.62 45.81 45.80
N THR A 382 26.67 45.37 46.64
CA THR A 382 26.30 46.08 47.88
C THR A 382 26.86 45.41 49.14
N GLY A 383 27.57 44.29 49.03
CA GLY A 383 28.11 43.53 50.16
C GLY A 383 27.06 42.73 50.95
N TRP A 384 25.80 42.70 50.49
CA TRP A 384 24.71 41.92 51.08
C TRP A 384 24.58 40.54 50.42
N ILE A 385 24.15 39.53 51.19
CA ILE A 385 23.85 38.19 50.66
C ILE A 385 22.60 38.30 49.76
N ALA A 386 22.75 37.93 48.49
CA ALA A 386 21.64 37.94 47.54
C ALA A 386 20.54 36.95 47.97
N PRO A 387 19.24 37.31 47.85
CA PRO A 387 18.15 36.36 48.02
C PRO A 387 18.23 35.25 46.97
N ARG A 388 17.76 34.04 47.31
CA ARG A 388 17.68 32.93 46.34
C ARG A 388 16.84 33.34 45.14
N ILE A 389 17.33 33.02 43.93
CA ILE A 389 16.60 33.29 42.69
C ILE A 389 15.29 32.50 42.70
N ASP A 390 14.15 33.20 42.58
CA ASP A 390 12.84 32.59 42.41
C ASP A 390 12.59 32.28 40.93
N TRP A 391 12.53 30.99 40.61
CA TRP A 391 12.27 30.48 39.27
C TRP A 391 10.79 30.18 39.01
N SER A 392 9.89 30.46 39.95
CA SER A 392 8.48 30.11 39.84
C SER A 392 7.82 30.69 38.58
N ALA A 393 8.08 31.96 38.28
CA ALA A 393 7.57 32.64 37.08
C ALA A 393 8.14 32.03 35.79
N THR A 394 9.46 31.75 35.76
CA THR A 394 10.15 31.11 34.63
C THR A 394 9.58 29.71 34.36
N ASN A 395 9.41 28.92 35.42
CA ASN A 395 8.84 27.57 35.35
C ASN A 395 7.38 27.60 34.89
N ALA A 396 6.58 28.57 35.34
CA ALA A 396 5.19 28.73 34.91
C ALA A 396 5.10 29.05 33.40
N LEU A 397 5.95 29.95 32.90
CA LEU A 397 6.00 30.29 31.47
C LEU A 397 6.48 29.11 30.62
N MET A 398 7.50 28.37 31.08
CA MET A 398 7.98 27.16 30.42
C MET A 398 6.91 26.07 30.36
N ASN A 399 6.21 25.81 31.47
CA ASN A 399 5.12 24.84 31.52
C ASN A 399 3.99 25.24 30.56
N ARG A 400 3.66 26.53 30.48
CA ARG A 400 2.65 27.04 29.55
C ARG A 400 3.07 26.89 28.09
N ALA A 401 4.34 27.17 27.78
CA ALA A 401 4.89 26.94 26.44
C ALA A 401 4.80 25.46 26.04
N ASN A 402 5.21 24.56 26.94
CA ASN A 402 5.14 23.12 26.72
C ASN A 402 3.68 22.65 26.50
N GLN A 403 2.73 23.15 27.28
CA GLN A 403 1.31 22.83 27.08
C GLN A 403 0.80 23.27 25.69
N LEU A 404 1.16 24.47 25.24
CA LEU A 404 0.78 24.97 23.92
C LEU A 404 1.42 24.15 22.79
N SER A 405 2.68 23.73 22.97
CA SER A 405 3.37 22.86 22.02
C SER A 405 2.70 21.48 21.91
N ILE A 406 2.29 20.89 23.04
CA ILE A 406 1.56 19.61 23.05
C ILE A 406 0.19 19.77 22.35
N GLN A 407 -0.51 20.88 22.58
CA GLN A 407 -1.77 21.15 21.88
C GLN A 407 -1.57 21.31 20.37
N ALA A 408 -0.51 21.99 19.94
CA ALA A 408 -0.18 22.13 18.52
C ALA A 408 0.08 20.77 17.85
N ALA A 409 0.81 19.88 18.55
CA ALA A 409 1.05 18.50 18.10
C ALA A 409 -0.26 17.71 18.00
N GLY A 410 -1.15 17.80 19.00
CA GLY A 410 -2.45 17.13 18.95
C GLY A 410 -3.31 17.58 17.75
N VAL A 411 -3.30 18.87 17.41
CA VAL A 411 -4.00 19.38 16.21
C VAL A 411 -3.39 18.80 14.93
N LEU A 412 -2.07 18.63 14.86
CA LEU A 412 -1.41 18.00 13.70
C LEU A 412 -1.80 16.53 13.59
N ASP A 413 -1.86 15.79 14.69
CA ASP A 413 -2.31 14.39 14.69
C ASP A 413 -3.75 14.29 14.16
N ASP A 414 -4.66 15.14 14.66
CA ASP A 414 -6.04 15.21 14.19
C ASP A 414 -6.12 15.57 12.68
N MET A 415 -5.24 16.45 12.19
CA MET A 415 -5.16 16.76 10.75
C MET A 415 -4.76 15.52 9.94
N THR A 416 -3.76 14.75 10.38
CA THR A 416 -3.34 13.54 9.67
C THR A 416 -4.40 12.43 9.66
N LEU A 417 -5.30 12.42 10.66
CA LEU A 417 -6.45 11.54 10.67
C LEU A 417 -7.51 12.00 9.67
N LEU A 418 -7.81 13.30 9.64
CA LEU A 418 -8.79 13.87 8.72
C LEU A 418 -8.36 13.78 7.25
N GLU A 419 -7.06 13.89 6.95
CA GLU A 419 -6.52 13.68 5.59
C GLU A 419 -6.72 12.24 5.06
N LYS A 420 -6.98 11.27 5.95
CA LYS A 420 -7.21 9.86 5.57
C LYS A 420 -8.68 9.53 5.34
N GLU A 421 -9.61 10.38 5.78
CA GLU A 421 -11.05 10.25 5.53
C GLU A 421 -11.42 10.68 4.10
#